data_AF-A0A2N9Y7R6-F1
#
_entry.id   AF-A0A2N9Y7R6-F1
#
_cell.length_a   1.000
_cell.length_b   1.000
_cell.length_c   1.000
_cell.angle_alpha   90.00
_cell.angle_beta   90.00
_cell.angle_gamma   90.00
#
_symmetry.space_group_name_H-M   'P 1'
#
loop_
_entity.id
_entity.type
_entity.pdbx_description
1 polymer ?
#
loop_
_entity_poly.entity_id
_entity_poly.type
_entity_poly.pdbx_seq_one_letter_code
_entity_poly.pdbx_strand_id
1 'polypeptide(L)'
;AWTAPSFKVKTIKDDGNAGEGDYASVSEAFEGVGTSFTNLHQELNKAINQVVDDSLVKQEDTTKVIKIGAEKEGTEITVANSEGIARSISGVKAATKDDEAVNKMQLDQSLEALSKDLQSEDSAVVLYDKADGKTDYTNVTLGKGKDSSPVGLHNVADGKIVQNSHDAITGGQINTIGENIAKFLGGESAFKDGG
;
A
#
# COMPACT_ATOMS: atom_id res chain seq x y z
N ALA A 1 61.19 -64.08 8.34
CA ALA A 1 61.38 -62.66 8.75
C ALA A 1 60.05 -62.12 9.22
N TRP A 2 60.03 -61.26 10.23
CA TRP A 2 58.81 -60.58 10.69
C TRP A 2 58.60 -59.31 9.84
N THR A 3 57.36 -59.06 9.44
CA THR A 3 56.96 -57.83 8.74
C THR A 3 56.15 -56.97 9.71
N ALA A 4 56.51 -55.70 9.85
CA ALA A 4 55.77 -54.79 10.71
C ALA A 4 54.33 -54.60 10.22
N PRO A 5 53.34 -54.51 11.11
CA PRO A 5 51.96 -54.23 10.73
C PRO A 5 51.82 -52.80 10.18
N SER A 6 50.85 -52.60 9.29
CA SER A 6 50.44 -51.28 8.79
C SER A 6 48.96 -51.05 9.08
N PHE A 7 48.57 -49.79 9.30
CA PHE A 7 47.20 -49.40 9.61
C PHE A 7 46.62 -48.57 8.47
N LYS A 8 45.40 -48.90 8.04
CA LYS A 8 44.64 -48.15 7.06
C LYS A 8 43.52 -47.40 7.76
N VAL A 9 43.51 -46.08 7.64
CA VAL A 9 42.46 -45.24 8.23
C VAL A 9 41.91 -44.29 7.17
N LYS A 10 40.59 -44.22 7.09
CA LYS A 10 39.93 -43.20 6.28
C LYS A 10 40.06 -41.85 6.96
N THR A 11 40.48 -40.86 6.18
CA THR A 11 40.68 -39.49 6.65
C THR A 11 39.84 -38.52 5.83
N ILE A 12 39.69 -37.30 6.34
CA ILE A 12 39.15 -36.18 5.57
C ILE A 12 40.33 -35.32 5.16
N LYS A 13 40.46 -35.08 3.85
CA LYS A 13 41.50 -34.23 3.28
C LYS A 13 41.14 -32.75 3.47
N ASP A 14 42.10 -31.90 3.19
CA ASP A 14 41.97 -30.43 3.22
C ASP A 14 40.94 -29.88 2.24
N ASP A 15 40.66 -30.60 1.15
CA ASP A 15 39.60 -30.29 0.18
C ASP A 15 38.19 -30.76 0.62
N GLY A 16 38.08 -31.34 1.82
CA GLY A 16 36.83 -31.89 2.37
C GLY A 16 36.47 -33.29 1.88
N ASN A 17 37.21 -33.87 0.93
CA ASN A 17 36.93 -35.21 0.42
C ASN A 17 37.49 -36.30 1.33
N ALA A 18 36.82 -37.46 1.32
CA ALA A 18 37.33 -38.65 1.98
C ALA A 18 38.60 -39.17 1.28
N GLY A 19 39.60 -39.50 2.08
CA GLY A 19 40.83 -40.18 1.69
C GLY A 19 41.06 -41.47 2.48
N GLU A 20 42.11 -42.19 2.12
CA GLU A 20 42.65 -43.30 2.90
C GLU A 20 44.15 -43.04 3.08
N GLY A 21 44.63 -43.16 4.32
CA GLY A 21 46.05 -43.09 4.66
C GLY A 21 46.56 -44.45 5.12
N ASP A 22 47.78 -44.78 4.71
CA ASP A 22 48.55 -45.92 5.20
C ASP A 22 49.56 -45.42 6.26
N TYR A 23 49.53 -46.00 7.45
CA TYR A 23 50.33 -45.57 8.60
C TYR A 23 51.18 -46.73 9.15
N ALA A 24 52.43 -46.46 9.54
CA ALA A 24 53.36 -47.47 10.04
C ALA A 24 53.16 -47.76 11.53
N SER A 25 52.48 -46.88 12.27
CA SER A 25 52.17 -47.05 13.68
C SER A 25 50.77 -46.57 14.05
N VAL A 26 50.30 -47.00 15.22
CA VAL A 26 49.04 -46.52 15.81
C VAL A 26 49.10 -45.01 16.09
N SER A 27 50.27 -44.48 16.49
CA SER A 27 50.45 -43.04 16.75
C SER A 27 50.22 -42.22 15.49
N GLU A 28 50.86 -42.59 14.38
CA GLU A 28 50.68 -41.92 13.09
C GLU A 28 49.24 -42.01 12.57
N ALA A 29 48.58 -43.17 12.75
CA ALA A 29 47.18 -43.33 12.39
C ALA A 29 46.28 -42.37 13.19
N PHE A 30 46.55 -42.17 14.49
CA PHE A 30 45.84 -41.19 15.31
C PHE A 30 46.16 -39.73 14.94
N GLU A 31 47.38 -39.42 14.51
CA GLU A 31 47.73 -38.10 13.94
C GLU A 31 46.93 -37.82 12.66
N GLY A 32 46.74 -38.82 11.80
CA GLY A 32 45.89 -38.73 10.61
C GLY A 32 44.41 -38.48 10.94
N VAL A 33 43.89 -39.14 11.99
CA VAL A 33 42.53 -38.85 12.52
C VAL A 33 42.46 -37.42 13.08
N GLY A 34 43.46 -36.98 13.83
CA GLY A 34 43.53 -35.60 14.34
C GLY A 34 43.49 -34.56 13.23
N THR A 35 44.27 -34.78 12.16
CA THR A 35 44.26 -33.95 10.95
C THR A 35 42.87 -33.93 10.30
N SER A 36 42.20 -35.08 10.24
CA SER A 36 40.84 -35.17 9.71
C SER A 36 39.83 -34.34 10.50
N PHE A 37 39.96 -34.29 11.84
CA PHE A 37 39.11 -33.43 12.67
C PHE A 37 39.39 -31.95 12.45
N THR A 38 40.65 -31.56 12.24
CA THR A 38 40.99 -30.18 11.85
C THR A 38 40.36 -29.80 10.51
N ASN A 39 40.48 -30.68 9.51
CA ASN A 39 39.91 -30.44 8.18
C ASN A 39 38.37 -30.37 8.24
N LEU A 40 37.72 -31.26 9.00
CA LEU A 40 36.27 -31.20 9.24
C LEU A 40 35.84 -29.91 9.94
N HIS A 41 36.61 -29.41 10.91
CA HIS A 41 36.31 -28.15 11.57
C HIS A 41 36.37 -26.96 10.59
N GLN A 42 37.35 -26.96 9.68
CA GLN A 42 37.49 -25.92 8.67
C GLN A 42 36.33 -25.93 7.66
N GLU A 43 35.99 -27.10 7.12
CA GLU A 43 34.86 -27.22 6.18
C GLU A 43 33.52 -26.90 6.85
N LEU A 44 33.33 -27.29 8.12
CA LEU A 44 32.16 -26.89 8.89
C LEU A 44 32.08 -25.36 9.05
N ASN A 45 33.17 -24.70 9.44
CA ASN A 45 33.20 -23.25 9.58
C ASN A 45 32.92 -22.55 8.24
N LYS A 46 33.47 -23.05 7.14
CA LYS A 46 33.24 -22.53 5.80
C LYS A 46 31.76 -22.64 5.40
N ALA A 47 31.14 -23.80 5.60
CA ALA A 47 29.72 -24.00 5.33
C ALA A 47 28.81 -23.12 6.21
N ILE A 48 29.15 -22.97 7.51
CA ILE A 48 28.42 -22.08 8.43
C ILE A 48 28.52 -20.64 7.95
N ASN A 49 29.71 -20.16 7.62
CA ASN A 49 29.90 -18.79 7.15
C ASN A 49 29.13 -18.54 5.86
N GLN A 50 29.12 -19.48 4.92
CA GLN A 50 28.31 -19.36 3.71
C GLN A 50 26.81 -19.24 4.02
N VAL A 51 26.28 -20.07 4.94
CA VAL A 51 24.86 -19.98 5.35
C VAL A 51 24.54 -18.64 6.02
N VAL A 52 25.46 -18.13 6.85
CA VAL A 52 25.32 -16.81 7.50
C VAL A 52 25.34 -15.68 6.46
N ASP A 53 26.24 -15.77 5.49
CA ASP A 53 26.40 -14.78 4.41
C ASP A 53 25.18 -14.77 3.48
N ASP A 54 24.65 -15.94 3.14
CA ASP A 54 23.47 -16.10 2.27
C ASP A 54 22.13 -15.83 2.98
N SER A 55 22.11 -15.65 4.30
CA SER A 55 20.88 -15.33 5.03
C SER A 55 20.25 -14.04 4.52
N LEU A 56 18.98 -14.09 4.13
CA LEU A 56 18.24 -12.90 3.68
C LEU A 56 17.65 -12.10 4.82
N VAL A 57 17.47 -12.71 6.00
CA VAL A 57 16.86 -12.07 7.16
C VAL A 57 17.93 -11.91 8.23
N LYS A 58 18.41 -10.68 8.40
CA LYS A 58 19.50 -10.36 9.33
C LYS A 58 19.04 -9.27 10.30
N GLN A 59 19.25 -9.47 11.59
CA GLN A 59 19.10 -8.39 12.58
C GLN A 59 20.39 -7.58 12.60
N GLU A 60 20.29 -6.27 12.37
CA GLU A 60 21.44 -5.39 12.44
C GLU A 60 21.84 -5.15 13.91
N ASP A 61 23.13 -5.24 14.22
CA ASP A 61 23.61 -5.30 15.60
C ASP A 61 23.41 -4.00 16.38
N THR A 62 23.44 -2.85 15.72
CA THR A 62 23.35 -1.53 16.37
C THR A 62 21.90 -1.14 16.64
N THR A 63 21.07 -1.15 15.61
CA THR A 63 19.67 -0.69 15.59
C THR A 63 18.70 -1.78 16.02
N LYS A 64 19.14 -3.06 16.02
CA LYS A 64 18.31 -4.24 16.26
C LYS A 64 17.16 -4.41 15.26
N VAL A 65 17.19 -3.69 14.14
CA VAL A 65 16.22 -3.82 13.05
C VAL A 65 16.47 -5.12 12.29
N ILE A 66 15.41 -5.90 12.07
CA ILE A 66 15.43 -7.04 11.16
C ILE A 66 15.30 -6.52 9.73
N LYS A 67 16.36 -6.67 8.94
CA LYS A 67 16.39 -6.33 7.52
C LYS A 67 16.14 -7.57 6.67
N ILE A 68 15.48 -7.39 5.53
CA ILE A 68 15.22 -8.44 4.55
C ILE A 68 15.96 -8.07 3.26
N GLY A 69 16.94 -8.87 2.85
CA GLY A 69 17.65 -8.74 1.58
C GLY A 69 18.56 -7.52 1.44
N ALA A 70 18.94 -6.84 2.54
CA ALA A 70 19.64 -5.54 2.48
C ALA A 70 21.00 -5.55 1.76
N GLU A 71 21.66 -6.71 1.66
CA GLU A 71 22.95 -6.90 0.98
C GLU A 71 22.80 -7.47 -0.44
N LYS A 72 21.56 -7.66 -0.92
CA LYS A 72 21.25 -8.24 -2.22
C LYS A 72 20.55 -7.19 -3.09
N GLU A 73 20.73 -7.30 -4.40
CA GLU A 73 20.04 -6.45 -5.37
C GLU A 73 18.56 -6.86 -5.54
N GLY A 74 17.79 -6.05 -6.28
CA GLY A 74 16.36 -6.27 -6.55
C GLY A 74 15.47 -5.24 -5.86
N THR A 75 14.20 -5.20 -6.25
CA THR A 75 13.22 -4.20 -5.78
C THR A 75 11.92 -4.80 -5.26
N GLU A 76 11.81 -6.13 -5.22
CA GLU A 76 10.58 -6.83 -4.86
C GLU A 76 10.85 -7.91 -3.81
N ILE A 77 9.98 -7.95 -2.78
CA ILE A 77 9.87 -9.06 -1.84
C ILE A 77 8.49 -9.66 -2.03
N THR A 78 8.42 -10.88 -2.56
CA THR A 78 7.16 -11.60 -2.68
C THR A 78 6.93 -12.53 -1.49
N VAL A 79 5.71 -12.55 -0.97
CA VAL A 79 5.27 -13.49 0.07
C VAL A 79 4.34 -14.58 -0.48
N ALA A 80 4.28 -14.74 -1.80
CA ALA A 80 3.48 -15.77 -2.43
C ALA A 80 3.97 -17.19 -2.08
N ASN A 81 3.08 -18.19 -2.18
CA ASN A 81 3.48 -19.60 -2.08
C ASN A 81 4.14 -20.09 -3.39
N SER A 82 4.54 -21.37 -3.42
CA SER A 82 5.17 -22.00 -4.59
C SER A 82 4.27 -22.05 -5.84
N GLU A 83 2.98 -21.79 -5.68
CA GLU A 83 2.01 -21.70 -6.78
C GLU A 83 1.75 -20.24 -7.22
N GLY A 84 2.42 -19.26 -6.60
CA GLY A 84 2.21 -17.83 -6.88
C GLY A 84 0.99 -17.22 -6.16
N ILE A 85 0.36 -17.95 -5.23
CA ILE A 85 -0.81 -17.46 -4.49
C ILE A 85 -0.37 -16.52 -3.36
N ALA A 86 -0.96 -15.33 -3.32
CA ALA A 86 -0.73 -14.33 -2.28
C ALA A 86 -1.12 -14.84 -0.88
N ARG A 87 -0.42 -14.36 0.15
CA ARG A 87 -0.67 -14.71 1.57
C ARG A 87 -1.07 -13.48 2.37
N SER A 88 -1.81 -13.69 3.45
CA SER A 88 -2.06 -12.65 4.45
C SER A 88 -0.82 -12.39 5.30
N ILE A 89 -0.49 -11.12 5.51
CA ILE A 89 0.54 -10.69 6.47
C ILE A 89 -0.17 -10.13 7.70
N SER A 90 -0.15 -10.89 8.81
CA SER A 90 -0.73 -10.49 10.09
C SER A 90 0.33 -9.96 11.05
N GLY A 91 -0.08 -9.21 12.08
CA GLY A 91 0.84 -8.62 13.06
C GLY A 91 1.49 -7.31 12.60
N VAL A 92 1.01 -6.73 11.49
CA VAL A 92 1.43 -5.40 11.01
C VAL A 92 0.88 -4.34 11.97
N LYS A 93 1.78 -3.73 12.74
CA LYS A 93 1.47 -2.58 13.61
C LYS A 93 1.01 -1.40 12.73
N ALA A 94 0.15 -0.55 13.29
CA ALA A 94 -0.25 0.69 12.62
C ALA A 94 0.98 1.55 12.29
N ALA A 95 1.08 1.98 11.04
CA ALA A 95 2.12 2.87 10.53
C ALA A 95 2.06 4.26 11.21
N THR A 96 3.22 4.78 11.57
CA THR A 96 3.46 6.12 12.13
C THR A 96 4.42 6.95 11.28
N LYS A 97 5.03 6.33 10.26
CA LYS A 97 5.93 6.96 9.28
C LYS A 97 5.46 6.67 7.84
N ASP A 98 5.94 7.48 6.90
CA ASP A 98 5.55 7.42 5.49
C ASP A 98 6.05 6.16 4.75
N ASP A 99 7.08 5.50 5.29
CA ASP A 99 7.73 4.32 4.73
C ASP A 99 7.33 3.00 5.42
N GLU A 100 6.28 3.03 6.25
CA GLU A 100 5.75 1.86 6.95
C GLU A 100 4.53 1.28 6.23
N ALA A 101 4.34 -0.04 6.33
CA ALA A 101 3.15 -0.69 5.80
C ALA A 101 1.90 -0.30 6.60
N VAL A 102 0.84 0.13 5.91
CA VAL A 102 -0.46 0.39 6.53
C VAL A 102 -1.20 -0.91 6.82
N ASN A 103 -1.82 -1.01 7.99
CA ASN A 103 -2.66 -2.15 8.33
C ASN A 103 -4.15 -1.89 8.01
N LYS A 104 -4.96 -2.95 8.02
CA LYS A 104 -6.39 -2.85 7.68
C LYS A 104 -7.17 -1.89 8.59
N MET A 105 -6.83 -1.85 9.89
CA MET A 105 -7.51 -0.97 10.85
C MET A 105 -7.33 0.51 10.49
N GLN A 106 -6.11 0.92 10.11
CA GLN A 106 -5.85 2.29 9.68
C GLN A 106 -6.61 2.65 8.40
N LEU A 107 -6.67 1.72 7.45
CA LEU A 107 -7.43 1.92 6.20
C LEU A 107 -8.93 2.08 6.49
N ASP A 108 -9.50 1.18 7.29
CA ASP A 108 -10.93 1.22 7.64
C ASP A 108 -11.28 2.52 8.37
N GLN A 109 -10.46 2.94 9.35
CA GLN A 109 -10.65 4.20 10.09
C GLN A 109 -10.56 5.43 9.17
N SER A 110 -9.61 5.43 8.23
CA SER A 110 -9.45 6.53 7.27
C SER A 110 -10.66 6.62 6.32
N LEU A 111 -11.18 5.48 5.87
CA LEU A 111 -12.37 5.41 5.02
C LEU A 111 -13.63 5.85 5.77
N GLU A 112 -13.77 5.45 7.03
CA GLU A 112 -14.88 5.86 7.89
C GLU A 112 -14.85 7.37 8.15
N ALA A 113 -13.68 7.93 8.47
CA ALA A 113 -13.51 9.37 8.67
C ALA A 113 -13.87 10.15 7.40
N LEU A 114 -13.36 9.73 6.23
CA LEU A 114 -13.70 10.35 4.95
C LEU A 114 -15.20 10.29 4.66
N SER A 115 -15.83 9.13 4.88
CA SER A 115 -17.28 8.96 4.69
C SER A 115 -18.08 9.89 5.60
N LYS A 116 -17.64 10.08 6.84
CA LYS A 116 -18.29 10.99 7.80
C LYS A 116 -18.12 12.45 7.37
N ASP A 117 -16.94 12.85 6.95
CA ASP A 117 -16.68 14.23 6.50
C ASP A 117 -17.51 14.59 5.26
N LEU A 118 -17.64 13.66 4.31
CA LEU A 118 -18.49 13.81 3.14
C LEU A 118 -19.99 13.90 3.45
N GLN A 119 -20.44 13.28 4.54
CA GLN A 119 -21.85 13.29 4.97
C GLN A 119 -22.14 14.31 6.07
N SER A 120 -21.14 15.07 6.51
CA SER A 120 -21.28 16.03 7.60
C SER A 120 -22.04 17.29 7.16
N GLU A 121 -22.66 17.98 8.11
CA GLU A 121 -23.35 19.26 7.87
C GLU A 121 -22.41 20.40 7.46
N ASP A 122 -21.11 20.24 7.70
CA ASP A 122 -20.06 21.19 7.31
C ASP A 122 -19.34 20.78 6.02
N SER A 123 -19.82 19.72 5.35
CA SER A 123 -19.25 19.29 4.08
C SER A 123 -19.46 20.34 2.99
N ALA A 124 -18.42 20.57 2.18
CA ALA A 124 -18.50 21.46 1.03
C ALA A 124 -19.14 20.79 -0.20
N VAL A 125 -19.51 19.51 -0.10
CA VAL A 125 -20.12 18.74 -1.20
C VAL A 125 -21.61 19.00 -1.28
N VAL A 126 -22.13 19.18 -2.50
CA VAL A 126 -23.57 19.23 -2.75
C VAL A 126 -24.05 17.80 -2.93
N LEU A 127 -24.99 17.39 -2.08
CA LEU A 127 -25.59 16.05 -2.09
C LEU A 127 -27.05 16.16 -2.52
N TYR A 128 -27.55 15.07 -3.10
CA TYR A 128 -28.99 14.84 -3.20
C TYR A 128 -29.59 14.70 -1.80
N ASP A 129 -30.85 15.09 -1.69
CA ASP A 129 -31.58 14.97 -0.43
C ASP A 129 -31.81 13.48 -0.08
N LYS A 130 -32.10 13.22 1.20
CA LYS A 130 -32.48 11.88 1.68
C LYS A 130 -33.94 11.87 2.08
N ALA A 131 -34.67 10.85 1.63
CA ALA A 131 -36.02 10.53 2.08
C ALA A 131 -36.06 9.07 2.55
N ASP A 132 -36.54 8.83 3.77
CA ASP A 132 -36.63 7.49 4.39
C ASP A 132 -35.31 6.69 4.35
N GLY A 133 -34.18 7.40 4.55
CA GLY A 133 -32.84 6.81 4.53
C GLY A 133 -32.30 6.44 3.15
N LYS A 134 -33.04 6.72 2.07
CA LYS A 134 -32.61 6.53 0.68
C LYS A 134 -32.30 7.87 0.03
N THR A 135 -31.38 7.85 -0.93
CA THR A 135 -31.10 9.01 -1.77
C THR A 135 -32.31 9.32 -2.65
N ASP A 136 -32.76 10.56 -2.58
CA ASP A 136 -33.79 11.11 -3.46
C ASP A 136 -33.14 11.90 -4.59
N TYR A 137 -33.03 11.26 -5.76
CA TYR A 137 -32.43 11.86 -6.95
C TYR A 137 -33.28 12.97 -7.58
N THR A 138 -34.45 13.29 -7.01
CA THR A 138 -35.32 14.36 -7.52
C THR A 138 -35.12 15.70 -6.82
N ASN A 139 -34.39 15.73 -5.69
CA ASN A 139 -34.21 16.93 -4.88
C ASN A 139 -32.75 17.17 -4.49
N VAL A 140 -32.35 18.45 -4.53
CA VAL A 140 -31.10 18.97 -3.98
C VAL A 140 -31.44 20.23 -3.21
N THR A 141 -31.25 20.20 -1.89
CA THR A 141 -31.41 21.38 -1.05
C THR A 141 -30.06 22.08 -0.89
N LEU A 142 -29.95 23.29 -1.43
CA LEU A 142 -28.75 24.13 -1.30
C LEU A 142 -28.73 24.85 0.05
N GLY A 143 -27.52 25.03 0.59
CA GLY A 143 -27.25 25.83 1.78
C GLY A 143 -27.94 25.29 3.03
N LYS A 144 -27.32 24.31 3.72
CA LYS A 144 -27.64 23.80 5.07
C LYS A 144 -29.14 23.60 5.44
N GLY A 145 -30.08 23.64 4.49
CA GLY A 145 -31.50 23.41 4.71
C GLY A 145 -32.35 24.65 5.01
N LYS A 146 -33.59 24.38 5.43
CA LYS A 146 -34.75 25.30 5.49
C LYS A 146 -34.53 26.63 6.25
N ASP A 147 -33.59 26.67 7.19
CA ASP A 147 -33.35 27.82 8.06
C ASP A 147 -32.03 28.57 7.76
N SER A 148 -31.39 28.22 6.64
CA SER A 148 -30.13 28.83 6.21
C SER A 148 -30.35 29.90 5.14
N SER A 149 -29.37 30.79 4.99
CA SER A 149 -29.40 31.79 3.92
C SER A 149 -29.40 31.09 2.56
N PRO A 150 -30.26 31.50 1.61
CA PRO A 150 -30.27 30.94 0.27
C PRO A 150 -28.90 31.05 -0.41
N VAL A 151 -28.55 30.04 -1.20
CA VAL A 151 -27.31 30.02 -1.99
C VAL A 151 -27.54 30.69 -3.33
N GLY A 152 -26.69 31.65 -3.67
CA GLY A 152 -26.63 32.18 -5.03
C GLY A 152 -26.04 31.16 -6.00
N LEU A 153 -26.81 30.76 -7.02
CA LEU A 153 -26.32 29.92 -8.11
C LEU A 153 -25.84 30.82 -9.26
N HIS A 154 -24.52 30.99 -9.35
CA HIS A 154 -23.87 31.89 -10.31
C HIS A 154 -23.14 31.13 -11.40
N ASN A 155 -22.76 31.85 -12.47
CA ASN A 155 -22.06 31.30 -13.62
C ASN A 155 -22.84 30.13 -14.30
N VAL A 156 -24.16 30.26 -14.31
CA VAL A 156 -25.08 29.37 -15.03
C VAL A 156 -25.22 29.90 -16.44
N ALA A 157 -25.01 29.05 -17.45
CA ALA A 157 -25.27 29.42 -18.83
C ALA A 157 -26.77 29.57 -19.09
N ASP A 158 -27.14 30.40 -20.08
CA ASP A 158 -28.53 30.56 -20.50
C ASP A 158 -29.16 29.23 -20.92
N GLY A 159 -30.27 28.87 -20.28
CA GLY A 159 -31.01 27.65 -20.56
C GLY A 159 -31.85 27.76 -21.83
N LYS A 160 -32.14 26.64 -22.50
CA LYS A 160 -33.02 26.69 -23.67
C LYS A 160 -34.47 26.93 -23.24
N ILE A 161 -35.10 27.94 -23.84
CA ILE A 161 -36.52 28.23 -23.62
C ILE A 161 -37.34 27.57 -24.72
N VAL A 162 -37.63 26.28 -24.53
CA VAL A 162 -38.43 25.44 -25.45
C VAL A 162 -39.35 24.51 -24.65
N GLN A 163 -40.34 23.90 -25.31
CA GLN A 163 -41.24 22.94 -24.68
C GLN A 163 -40.44 21.76 -24.10
N ASN A 164 -40.73 21.38 -22.85
CA ASN A 164 -40.06 20.30 -22.10
C ASN A 164 -38.55 20.53 -21.83
N SER A 165 -38.09 21.79 -21.79
CA SER A 165 -36.74 22.09 -21.30
C SER A 165 -36.60 21.81 -19.81
N HIS A 166 -35.43 21.30 -19.41
CA HIS A 166 -35.03 21.08 -18.02
C HIS A 166 -33.82 21.94 -17.63
N ASP A 167 -33.46 22.90 -18.46
CA ASP A 167 -32.35 23.82 -18.20
C ASP A 167 -32.77 24.88 -17.16
N ALA A 168 -31.83 25.28 -16.31
CA ALA A 168 -32.02 26.45 -15.46
C ALA A 168 -32.07 27.72 -16.33
N ILE A 169 -32.99 28.64 -16.00
CA ILE A 169 -33.10 29.94 -16.67
C ILE A 169 -32.36 30.99 -15.87
N THR A 170 -31.53 31.79 -16.54
CA THR A 170 -30.74 32.85 -15.89
C THR A 170 -31.54 34.14 -15.73
N GLY A 171 -31.07 35.03 -14.86
CA GLY A 171 -31.63 36.37 -14.72
C GLY A 171 -31.57 37.20 -16.01
N GLY A 172 -30.52 37.02 -16.84
CA GLY A 172 -30.37 37.75 -18.11
C GLY A 172 -31.46 37.42 -19.12
N GLN A 173 -31.88 36.15 -19.18
CA GLN A 173 -32.97 35.70 -20.03
C GLN A 173 -34.33 36.28 -19.58
N ILE A 174 -34.60 36.26 -18.27
CA ILE A 174 -35.84 36.85 -17.71
C ILE A 174 -35.87 38.36 -17.96
N ASN A 175 -34.76 39.06 -17.75
CA ASN A 175 -34.67 40.49 -18.03
C ASN A 175 -35.00 40.82 -19.50
N THR A 176 -34.44 40.04 -20.44
CA THR A 176 -34.71 40.21 -21.88
C THR A 176 -36.20 40.01 -22.22
N ILE A 177 -36.85 39.03 -21.60
CA ILE A 177 -38.30 38.80 -21.77
C ILE A 177 -39.10 39.99 -21.21
N GLY A 178 -38.76 40.47 -20.01
CA GLY A 178 -39.40 41.63 -19.38
C GLY A 178 -39.31 42.90 -20.25
N GLU A 179 -38.14 43.18 -20.80
CA GLU A 179 -37.95 44.31 -21.74
C GLU A 179 -38.82 44.18 -23.00
N ASN A 180 -38.94 42.98 -23.57
CA ASN A 180 -39.76 42.76 -24.75
C ASN A 180 -41.26 42.93 -24.46
N ILE A 181 -41.72 42.51 -23.28
CA ILE A 181 -43.11 42.73 -22.83
C ILE A 181 -43.38 44.23 -22.65
N ALA A 182 -42.50 44.96 -21.96
CA ALA A 182 -42.66 46.40 -21.77
C ALA A 182 -42.75 47.16 -23.11
N LYS A 183 -41.90 46.80 -24.09
CA LYS A 183 -41.95 47.33 -25.45
C LYS A 183 -43.29 47.04 -26.15
N PHE A 184 -43.83 45.84 -25.97
CA PHE A 184 -45.11 45.46 -26.57
C PHE A 184 -46.29 46.25 -25.99
N LEU A 185 -46.29 46.50 -24.67
CA LEU A 185 -47.33 47.27 -24.00
C LEU A 185 -47.29 48.77 -24.35
N GLY A 186 -46.11 49.30 -24.66
CA GLY A 186 -45.92 50.68 -25.09
C GLY A 186 -46.09 51.70 -23.96
N GLY A 187 -46.23 52.98 -24.33
CA GLY A 187 -46.29 54.09 -23.36
C GLY A 187 -44.96 54.32 -22.63
N GLU A 188 -45.04 54.75 -21.37
CA GLU A 188 -43.89 54.93 -20.47
C GLU A 188 -43.54 53.64 -19.68
N SER A 189 -44.09 52.49 -20.06
CA SER A 189 -43.83 51.22 -19.38
C SER A 189 -42.36 50.81 -19.50
N ALA A 190 -41.75 50.47 -18.37
CA ALA A 190 -40.36 50.02 -18.28
C ALA A 190 -40.25 48.84 -17.32
N PHE A 191 -39.38 47.88 -17.67
CA PHE A 191 -38.96 46.82 -16.77
C PHE A 191 -37.65 47.26 -16.09
N LYS A 192 -37.63 47.38 -14.77
CA LYS A 192 -36.48 47.83 -13.97
C LYS A 192 -36.33 46.93 -12.74
N ASP A 193 -35.12 46.44 -12.52
CA ASP A 193 -34.75 45.65 -11.33
C ASP A 193 -35.65 44.43 -11.07
N GLY A 194 -36.19 43.83 -12.14
CA GLY A 194 -37.03 42.64 -12.05
C GLY A 194 -38.54 42.90 -11.97
N GLY A 195 -39.01 44.15 -12.10
CA GLY A 195 -40.42 44.54 -12.14
C GLY A 195 -40.76 45.54 -13.24
#